data_AF-A0A9D9E177-F1
#
_entry.id   AF-A0A9D9E177-F1
#
_cell.length_a   1.000
_cell.length_b   1.000
_cell.length_c   1.000
_cell.angle_alpha   90.00
_cell.angle_beta   90.00
_cell.angle_gamma   90.00
#
_symmetry.space_group_name_H-M   'P 1'
#
loop_
_entity.id
_entity.type
_entity.pdbx_description
1 polymer ?
#
loop_
_entity_poly.entity_id
_entity_poly.type
_entity_poly.pdbx_seq_one_letter_code
_entity_poly.pdbx_strand_id
1 'polypeptide(L)'
;MIIYIIPITALLLSFMALLASMRFIFSRQGLYWIFPAIISLLLFFQNLDTLLVLGTEGITEFSYTFRNFSPFILAFLWYMMIVVFHYALKKTIPENKFASDSRKNRAEADYLMKVEMRQSKRIRKKKKEEAENSSYIPAVPEYRMPEDD
;
A
#
# COMPACT_ATOMS: atom_id res chain seq x y z
N MET A 1 3.49 -32.32 32.21
CA MET A 1 3.13 -30.93 31.79
C MET A 1 4.20 -30.25 30.94
N ILE A 2 5.48 -30.24 31.35
CA ILE A 2 6.59 -29.64 30.56
C ILE A 2 6.69 -30.22 29.14
N ILE A 3 6.33 -31.50 28.98
CA ILE A 3 6.30 -32.23 27.70
C ILE A 3 5.49 -31.52 26.61
N TYR A 4 4.42 -30.80 26.98
CA TYR A 4 3.54 -30.13 26.03
C TYR A 4 4.03 -28.73 25.66
N ILE A 5 4.95 -28.14 26.43
CA ILE A 5 5.40 -26.76 26.21
C ILE A 5 6.07 -26.61 24.84
N ILE A 6 6.91 -27.57 24.47
CA ILE A 6 7.64 -27.55 23.19
C ILE A 6 6.69 -27.62 21.99
N PRO A 7 5.79 -28.62 21.86
CA PRO A 7 4.87 -28.67 20.72
C PRO A 7 3.84 -27.53 20.75
N ILE A 8 3.38 -27.06 21.92
CA ILE A 8 2.47 -25.90 22.02
C ILE A 8 3.15 -24.63 21.51
N THR A 9 4.39 -24.36 21.93
CA THR A 9 5.13 -23.18 21.49
C THR A 9 5.48 -23.24 20.00
N ALA A 10 5.87 -24.42 19.50
CA ALA A 10 6.10 -24.65 18.07
C ALA A 10 4.81 -24.44 17.24
N LEU A 11 3.67 -24.94 17.72
CA LEU A 11 2.37 -24.73 17.09
C LEU A 11 2.01 -23.23 17.05
N LEU A 12 2.20 -22.52 18.17
CA LEU A 12 1.91 -21.10 18.28
C LEU A 12 2.79 -20.26 17.34
N LEU A 13 4.07 -20.61 17.19
CA LEU A 13 4.96 -19.97 16.22
C LEU A 13 4.52 -20.23 14.78
N SER A 14 4.18 -21.47 14.44
CA SER A 14 3.67 -21.82 13.11
C SER A 14 2.35 -21.11 12.80
N PHE A 15 1.49 -20.95 13.80
CA PHE A 15 0.23 -20.21 13.68
C PHE A 15 0.48 -18.71 13.45
N MET A 16 1.41 -18.10 14.19
CA MET A 16 1.81 -16.70 13.98
C MET A 16 2.43 -16.49 12.60
N ALA A 17 3.27 -17.41 12.14
CA ALA A 17 3.82 -17.43 10.78
C ALA A 17 2.70 -17.48 9.72
N LEU A 18 1.72 -18.37 9.91
CA LEU A 18 0.56 -18.49 9.03
C LEU A 18 -0.25 -17.18 8.99
N LEU A 19 -0.60 -16.61 10.14
CA LEU A 19 -1.36 -15.37 10.22
C LEU A 19 -0.62 -14.20 9.55
N ALA A 20 0.69 -14.09 9.80
CA ALA A 20 1.53 -13.09 9.15
C ALA A 20 1.48 -13.24 7.62
N SER A 21 1.65 -14.46 7.11
CA SER A 21 1.58 -14.72 5.67
C SER A 21 0.19 -14.46 5.07
N MET A 22 -0.90 -14.88 5.73
CA MET A 22 -2.29 -14.67 5.29
C MET A 22 -2.64 -13.19 5.16
N ARG A 23 -2.20 -12.35 6.11
CA ARG A 23 -2.43 -10.91 6.06
C ARG A 23 -1.92 -10.29 4.75
N PHE A 24 -0.81 -10.80 4.21
CA PHE A 24 -0.19 -10.24 3.02
C PHE A 24 -0.66 -10.88 1.71
N ILE A 25 -1.41 -11.99 1.73
CA ILE A 25 -1.98 -12.62 0.52
C ILE A 25 -2.91 -11.65 -0.23
N PHE A 26 -3.65 -10.79 0.48
CA PHE A 26 -4.53 -9.79 -0.14
C PHE A 26 -3.82 -8.49 -0.52
N SER A 27 -2.51 -8.39 -0.32
CA SER A 27 -1.72 -7.22 -0.71
C SER A 27 -1.31 -7.27 -2.19
N ARG A 28 -0.79 -6.17 -2.73
CA ARG A 28 -0.19 -6.12 -4.08
C ARG A 28 0.96 -7.12 -4.27
N GLN A 29 1.58 -7.53 -3.17
CA GLN A 29 2.67 -8.52 -3.13
C GLN A 29 2.17 -9.94 -2.83
N GLY A 30 0.85 -10.17 -2.82
CA GLY A 30 0.22 -11.37 -2.30
C GLY A 30 0.68 -12.68 -2.93
N LEU A 31 1.02 -12.68 -4.22
CA LEU A 31 1.56 -13.86 -4.90
C LEU A 31 2.86 -14.37 -4.27
N TYR A 32 3.75 -13.48 -3.83
CA TYR A 32 4.99 -13.87 -3.15
C TYR A 32 4.74 -14.45 -1.75
N TRP A 33 3.57 -14.18 -1.17
CA TRP A 33 3.16 -14.65 0.15
C TRP A 33 2.41 -15.99 0.12
N ILE A 34 1.95 -16.45 -1.04
CA ILE A 34 1.31 -17.76 -1.20
C ILE A 34 2.27 -18.89 -0.81
N PHE A 35 3.52 -18.83 -1.29
CA PHE A 35 4.49 -19.89 -1.01
C PHE A 35 4.86 -19.99 0.49
N PRO A 36 5.22 -18.88 1.18
CA PRO A 36 5.37 -18.89 2.63
C PRO A 36 4.12 -19.35 3.39
N ALA A 37 2.92 -19.00 2.90
CA ALA A 37 1.67 -19.41 3.54
C ALA A 37 1.44 -20.92 3.46
N ILE A 38 1.67 -21.53 2.29
CA ILE A 38 1.55 -22.99 2.11
C ILE A 38 2.53 -23.72 3.03
N ILE A 39 3.80 -23.29 3.10
CA ILE A 39 4.78 -23.93 3.98
C ILE A 39 4.40 -23.74 5.45
N SER A 40 3.95 -22.55 5.84
CA SER A 40 3.49 -22.30 7.22
C SER A 40 2.29 -23.17 7.59
N LEU A 41 1.39 -23.41 6.64
CA LEU A 41 0.24 -24.30 6.81
C LEU A 41 0.68 -25.76 7.01
N LEU A 42 1.64 -26.24 6.21
CA LEU A 42 2.21 -27.58 6.36
C LEU A 42 2.88 -27.76 7.73
N LEU A 43 3.70 -26.79 8.14
CA LEU A 43 4.35 -26.80 9.46
C LEU A 43 3.34 -26.72 10.62
N PHE A 44 2.24 -25.98 10.44
CA PHE A 44 1.17 -25.91 11.42
C PHE A 44 0.50 -27.27 11.60
N PHE A 45 0.10 -27.94 10.50
CA PHE A 45 -0.49 -29.26 10.57
C PHE A 45 0.46 -30.31 11.15
N GLN A 46 1.75 -30.28 10.79
CA GLN A 46 2.75 -31.17 11.37
C GLN A 46 2.87 -31.02 12.90
N ASN A 47 2.88 -29.77 13.39
CA ASN A 47 2.95 -29.49 14.83
C ASN A 47 1.64 -29.84 15.55
N LEU A 48 0.51 -29.69 14.87
CA LEU A 48 -0.81 -30.09 15.40
C LEU A 48 -0.91 -31.61 15.56
N ASP A 49 -0.50 -32.35 14.54
CA ASP A 49 -0.46 -33.82 14.56
C ASP A 49 0.44 -34.33 15.69
N THR A 50 1.63 -33.76 15.82
CA THR A 50 2.57 -34.08 16.92
C THR A 50 1.91 -33.87 18.29
N LEU A 51 1.16 -32.78 18.47
CA LEU A 51 0.47 -32.49 19.72
C LEU A 51 -0.70 -33.46 19.98
N LEU A 52 -1.45 -33.83 18.93
CA LEU A 52 -2.54 -34.79 19.01
C LEU A 52 -2.03 -36.17 19.43
N VAL A 53 -0.99 -36.68 18.78
CA VAL A 53 -0.35 -37.96 19.12
C VAL A 53 0.12 -37.97 20.57
N LEU A 54 0.78 -36.90 21.03
CA LEU A 54 1.21 -36.76 22.43
C LEU A 54 0.05 -36.75 23.42
N GLY A 55 -1.11 -36.21 23.00
CA GLY A 55 -2.33 -36.16 23.79
C GLY A 55 -3.08 -37.49 23.84
N THR A 56 -3.07 -38.26 22.75
CA THR A 56 -3.80 -39.53 22.63
C THR A 56 -3.03 -40.72 23.14
N GLU A 57 -1.72 -40.80 22.89
CA GLU A 57 -0.89 -41.94 23.29
C GLU A 57 -0.39 -41.85 24.74
N GLY A 58 -0.62 -40.71 25.40
CA GLY A 58 -0.30 -40.55 26.82
C GLY A 58 1.19 -40.73 27.13
N ILE A 59 2.06 -40.33 26.20
CA ILE A 59 3.52 -40.47 26.35
C ILE A 59 3.97 -39.70 27.59
N THR A 60 4.39 -40.43 28.62
CA THR A 60 4.80 -39.87 29.92
C THR A 60 6.30 -39.62 30.01
N GLU A 61 7.11 -40.31 29.20
CA GLU A 61 8.56 -40.19 29.20
C GLU A 61 9.05 -39.29 28.06
N PHE A 62 9.61 -38.13 28.44
CA PHE A 62 10.29 -37.25 27.50
C PHE A 62 11.80 -37.45 27.60
N SER A 63 12.40 -37.99 26.55
CA SER A 63 13.85 -37.89 26.43
C SER A 63 14.23 -36.48 26.01
N TYR A 64 15.13 -35.81 26.72
CA TYR A 64 15.68 -34.50 26.33
C TYR A 64 16.73 -34.66 25.22
N THR A 65 16.32 -35.27 24.12
CA THR A 65 17.17 -35.47 22.95
C THR A 65 16.97 -34.31 21.98
N PHE A 66 18.04 -33.87 21.32
CA PHE A 66 18.01 -32.82 20.28
C PHE A 66 16.87 -33.03 19.25
N ARG A 67 16.58 -34.29 18.89
CA ARG A 67 15.50 -34.64 17.97
C ARG A 67 14.13 -34.11 18.40
N ASN A 68 13.86 -34.05 19.70
CA ASN A 68 12.58 -33.59 20.24
C ASN A 68 12.45 -32.05 20.23
N PHE A 69 13.56 -31.33 20.14
CA PHE A 69 13.58 -29.87 19.96
C PHE A 69 13.54 -29.45 18.49
N SER A 70 13.79 -30.36 17.56
CA SER A 70 13.80 -30.08 16.12
C SER A 70 12.55 -29.36 15.59
N PRO A 71 11.29 -29.71 15.96
CA PRO A 71 10.11 -28.99 15.46
C PRO A 71 10.05 -27.54 15.95
N PHE A 72 10.48 -27.30 17.19
CA PHE A 72 10.54 -25.95 17.74
C PHE A 72 11.61 -25.10 17.05
N ILE A 73 12.83 -25.64 16.89
CA ILE A 73 13.93 -24.93 16.21
C ILE A 73 13.54 -24.61 14.77
N LEU A 74 12.92 -25.57 14.08
CA LEU A 74 12.46 -25.37 12.71
C LEU A 74 11.38 -24.28 12.62
N ALA A 75 10.37 -24.31 13.48
CA ALA A 75 9.32 -23.29 13.53
C ALA A 75 9.90 -21.89 13.87
N PHE A 76 10.87 -21.82 14.78
CA PHE A 76 11.56 -20.59 15.15
C PHE A 76 12.35 -19.98 13.98
N LEU A 77 13.18 -20.80 13.33
CA LEU A 77 13.95 -20.36 12.15
C LEU A 77 13.03 -19.95 11.01
N TRP A 78 11.95 -20.70 10.78
CA TRP A 78 10.97 -20.37 9.76
C TRP A 78 10.26 -19.04 10.03
N TYR A 79 9.83 -18.81 11.27
CA TYR A 79 9.23 -17.54 11.67
C TYR A 79 10.20 -16.36 11.47
N MET A 80 11.46 -16.52 11.89
CA MET A 80 12.50 -15.51 11.63
C MET A 80 12.69 -15.25 10.14
N MET A 81 12.68 -16.30 9.32
CA MET A 81 12.77 -16.18 7.86
C MET A 81 11.60 -15.36 7.29
N ILE A 82 10.37 -15.58 7.78
CA ILE A 82 9.20 -14.78 7.37
C ILE A 82 9.38 -13.31 7.72
N VAL A 83 9.90 -12.99 8.92
CA VAL A 83 10.16 -11.61 9.34
C VAL A 83 11.21 -10.98 8.43
N VAL A 84 12.32 -11.66 8.17
CA VAL A 84 13.37 -11.17 7.26
C VAL A 84 12.83 -10.97 5.85
N PHE A 85 12.04 -11.92 5.35
CA PHE A 85 11.40 -11.85 4.03
C PHE A 85 10.44 -10.66 3.93
N HIS A 86 9.68 -10.37 4.99
CA HIS A 86 8.83 -9.17 5.06
C HIS A 86 9.65 -7.89 4.89
N TYR A 87 10.74 -7.75 5.64
CA TYR A 87 11.62 -6.58 5.54
C TYR A 87 12.31 -6.50 4.18
N ALA A 88 12.75 -7.63 3.63
CA ALA A 88 13.37 -7.72 2.32
C ALA A 88 12.40 -7.26 1.23
N LEU A 89 11.18 -7.80 1.17
CA LEU A 89 10.15 -7.42 0.19
C LEU A 89 9.74 -5.96 0.29
N LYS A 90 9.68 -5.42 1.52
CA LYS A 90 9.43 -4.00 1.74
C LYS A 90 10.53 -3.11 1.16
N LYS A 91 11.78 -3.59 1.14
CA LYS A 91 12.94 -2.86 0.60
C LYS A 91 13.13 -3.06 -0.90
N THR A 92 12.87 -4.27 -1.42
CA THR A 92 13.21 -4.65 -2.80
C THR A 92 12.12 -4.35 -3.80
N ILE A 93 10.85 -4.33 -3.39
CA ILE A 93 9.75 -3.96 -4.27
C ILE A 93 9.49 -2.48 -4.04
N PRO A 94 10.04 -1.56 -4.86
CA PRO A 94 9.66 -0.18 -4.80
C PRO A 94 8.14 -0.13 -5.01
N GLU A 95 7.44 0.64 -4.18
CA GLU A 95 6.10 1.08 -4.53
C GLU A 95 6.15 1.52 -6.00
N ASN A 96 5.14 1.13 -6.79
CA ASN A 96 5.05 1.51 -8.19
C ASN A 96 5.02 3.05 -8.27
N LYS A 97 6.20 3.67 -8.26
CA LYS A 97 6.42 5.11 -8.27
C LYS A 97 5.71 5.69 -9.46
N PHE A 98 5.76 4.98 -10.59
CA PHE A 98 5.01 5.35 -11.78
C PHE A 98 3.51 5.50 -11.53
N ALA A 99 2.85 4.61 -10.80
CA ALA A 99 1.42 4.75 -10.49
C ALA A 99 1.13 5.88 -9.47
N SER A 100 2.00 6.09 -8.50
CA SER A 100 1.90 7.18 -7.53
C SER A 100 2.13 8.55 -8.20
N ASP A 101 3.23 8.67 -8.93
CA ASP A 101 3.63 9.84 -9.69
C ASP A 101 2.62 10.13 -10.81
N SER A 102 2.05 9.12 -11.48
CA SER A 102 0.99 9.34 -12.46
C SER A 102 -0.28 9.91 -11.84
N ARG A 103 -0.66 9.47 -10.64
CA ARG A 103 -1.81 10.05 -9.93
C ARG A 103 -1.54 11.50 -9.53
N LYS A 104 -0.33 11.77 -9.03
CA LYS A 104 0.10 13.12 -8.65
C LYS A 104 0.17 14.05 -9.86
N ASN A 105 0.84 13.62 -10.93
CA ASN A 105 0.96 14.35 -12.19
C ASN A 105 -0.40 14.63 -12.82
N ARG A 106 -1.36 13.69 -12.75
CA ARG A 106 -2.72 13.93 -13.25
C ARG A 106 -3.46 15.00 -12.44
N ALA A 107 -3.33 14.98 -11.12
CA ALA A 107 -3.92 16.01 -10.26
C ALA A 107 -3.29 17.40 -10.50
N GLU A 108 -1.97 17.45 -10.70
CA GLU A 108 -1.25 18.67 -11.06
C GLU A 108 -1.66 19.19 -12.44
N ALA A 109 -1.79 18.29 -13.44
CA ALA A 109 -2.26 18.63 -14.78
C ALA A 109 -3.70 19.19 -14.77
N ASP A 110 -4.62 18.55 -14.04
CA ASP A 110 -6.00 19.02 -13.90
C ASP A 110 -6.07 20.39 -13.21
N TYR A 111 -5.19 20.64 -12.23
CA TYR A 111 -5.07 21.95 -11.57
C TYR A 111 -4.59 23.02 -12.54
N LEU A 112 -3.50 22.76 -13.27
CA LEU A 112 -2.94 23.69 -14.26
C LEU A 112 -3.95 24.03 -15.36
N MET A 113 -4.66 23.03 -15.88
CA MET A 113 -5.71 23.22 -16.88
C MET A 113 -6.84 24.14 -16.37
N LYS A 114 -7.25 23.99 -15.10
CA LYS A 114 -8.26 24.88 -14.49
C LYS A 114 -7.74 26.32 -14.33
N VAL A 115 -6.47 26.50 -14.00
CA VAL A 115 -5.84 27.82 -13.88
C VAL A 115 -5.75 28.50 -15.25
N GLU A 116 -5.29 27.80 -16.28
CA GLU A 116 -5.23 28.31 -17.66
C GLU A 116 -6.62 28.67 -18.20
N MET A 117 -7.64 27.84 -17.94
CA MET A 117 -9.02 28.16 -18.30
C MET A 117 -9.53 29.44 -17.62
N ARG A 118 -9.12 29.72 -16.37
CA ARG A 118 -9.49 30.97 -15.69
C ARG A 118 -8.75 32.17 -16.26
N GLN A 119 -7.46 32.03 -16.55
CA GLN A 119 -6.65 33.11 -17.14
C GLN A 119 -7.13 33.46 -18.55
N SER A 120 -7.34 32.46 -19.41
CA SER A 120 -7.87 32.66 -20.77
C SER A 120 -9.23 33.34 -20.76
N LYS A 121 -10.15 32.97 -19.86
CA LYS A 121 -11.44 33.66 -19.67
C LYS A 121 -11.26 35.14 -19.28
N ARG A 122 -10.33 35.45 -18.37
CA ARG A 122 -10.04 36.83 -17.95
C ARG A 122 -9.47 37.67 -19.11
N ILE A 123 -8.53 37.11 -19.88
CA ILE A 123 -7.93 37.78 -21.04
C ILE A 123 -9.00 38.03 -22.12
N ARG A 124 -9.87 37.04 -22.39
CA ARG A 124 -10.97 37.19 -23.34
C ARG A 124 -11.96 38.29 -22.93
N LYS A 125 -12.24 38.41 -21.63
CA LYS A 125 -13.12 39.46 -21.10
C LYS A 125 -12.49 40.85 -21.28
N LYS A 126 -11.22 41.03 -20.91
CA LYS A 126 -10.49 42.29 -21.11
C LYS A 126 -10.43 42.71 -22.58
N LYS A 127 -10.11 41.78 -23.49
CA LYS A 127 -10.09 42.09 -24.93
C LYS A 127 -11.45 42.50 -25.48
N LYS A 128 -12.55 41.95 -24.95
CA LYS A 128 -13.90 42.39 -25.31
C LYS A 128 -14.18 43.81 -24.81
N GLU A 129 -13.85 44.10 -23.54
CA GLU A 129 -14.02 45.43 -22.95
C GLU A 129 -13.18 46.49 -23.68
N GLU A 130 -11.93 46.18 -24.06
CA GLU A 130 -11.07 47.06 -24.84
C GLU A 130 -11.61 47.29 -26.26
N ALA A 131 -12.11 46.26 -26.94
CA ALA A 131 -12.71 46.40 -28.26
C ALA A 131 -14.01 47.23 -28.22
N GLU A 132 -14.82 47.08 -27.16
CA GLU A 132 -16.02 47.86 -26.94
C GLU A 132 -15.68 49.33 -26.67
N ASN A 133 -14.69 49.62 -25.83
CA ASN A 133 -14.22 50.99 -25.58
C ASN A 133 -13.54 51.64 -26.81
N SER A 134 -12.82 50.86 -27.63
CA SER A 134 -12.20 51.37 -28.86
C SER A 134 -13.22 51.76 -29.95
N SER A 135 -14.46 51.26 -29.86
CA SER A 135 -15.53 51.63 -30.79
C SER A 135 -16.23 52.95 -30.42
N TYR A 136 -15.91 53.52 -29.25
CA TYR A 136 -16.45 54.80 -28.79
C TYR A 136 -15.67 55.96 -29.41
N ILE A 137 -16.16 56.51 -30.53
CA ILE A 137 -15.69 57.79 -31.07
C ILE A 137 -16.50 58.89 -30.34
N PRO A 138 -15.90 59.74 -29.50
CA PRO A 138 -16.64 60.83 -28.87
C PRO A 138 -17.16 61.78 -29.95
N ALA A 139 -18.46 62.07 -29.92
CA ALA A 139 -19.06 63.06 -30.81
C ALA A 139 -18.38 64.42 -30.56
N VAL A 140 -17.65 64.92 -31.56
CA VAL A 140 -17.03 66.23 -31.50
C VAL A 140 -18.18 67.25 -31.48
N PRO A 141 -18.29 68.09 -30.43
CA PRO A 141 -19.36 69.08 -30.38
C PRO A 141 -19.20 70.05 -31.54
N GLU A 142 -20.24 70.17 -32.35
CA GLU A 142 -20.29 71.03 -33.53
C GLU A 142 -20.21 72.50 -33.08
N TYR A 143 -19.08 73.14 -33.37
CA TYR A 143 -18.86 74.55 -33.01
C TYR A 143 -19.68 75.43 -33.94
N ARG A 144 -20.85 75.87 -33.47
CA ARG A 144 -21.72 76.80 -34.20
C ARG A 144 -21.14 78.20 -34.06
N MET A 145 -20.60 78.75 -35.15
CA MET A 145 -20.16 80.14 -35.20
C MET A 145 -21.37 81.07 -34.97
N PRO A 146 -21.23 82.14 -34.18
CA PRO A 146 -22.30 83.11 -34.01
C PRO A 146 -22.54 83.84 -35.33
N GLU A 147 -23.81 83.95 -35.72
CA GLU A 147 -24.22 84.80 -36.84
C GLU A 147 -24.17 86.26 -36.36
N ASP A 148 -23.39 87.09 -37.06
CA ASP A 148 -23.32 88.53 -36.83
C ASP A 148 -24.60 89.18 -37.40
N ASP A 149 -25.36 89.85 -36.52
CA ASP A 149 -26.54 90.69 -36.83
C ASP A 149 -26.16 92.03 -37.50
#